data_AF-A0A8I2G4I3-F1
#
_entry.id   AF-A0A8I2G4I3-F1
#
_cell.length_a   1.000
_cell.length_b   1.000
_cell.length_c   1.000
_cell.angle_alpha   90.00
_cell.angle_beta   90.00
_cell.angle_gamma   90.00
#
_symmetry.space_group_name_H-M   'P 1'
#
loop_
_entity.id
_entity.type
_entity.pdbx_description
1 polymer ?
#
loop_
_entity_poly.entity_id
_entity_poly.type
_entity_poly.pdbx_seq_one_letter_code
_entity_poly.pdbx_strand_id
1 'polypeptide(L)'
;RYQRYLYHHRKEDGGPLSLGTQWLRLVVIRSFFRWLARNHLILFNPASELELPKMDNRLPRNVLSLAEVEKILNQPDLTTLVGLRDRAILELLFCTGIRRGEL
;
A
#
# COMPACT_ATOMS: atom_id res chain seq x y z
N ARG A 1 12.35 -8.79 -21.78
CA ARG A 1 11.92 -7.57 -21.03
C ARG A 1 11.30 -8.00 -19.70
N TYR A 2 11.67 -7.36 -18.58
CA TYR A 2 11.32 -7.77 -17.21
C TYR A 2 9.81 -7.99 -16.94
N GLN A 3 8.93 -7.22 -17.60
CA GLN A 3 7.48 -7.41 -17.55
C GLN A 3 7.04 -8.83 -18.01
N ARG A 4 7.64 -9.34 -19.09
CA ARG A 4 7.37 -10.69 -19.60
C ARG A 4 7.84 -11.76 -18.61
N TYR A 5 8.96 -11.52 -17.92
CA TYR A 5 9.43 -12.39 -16.85
C TYR A 5 8.42 -12.46 -15.70
N LEU A 6 7.92 -11.31 -15.22
CA LEU A 6 6.90 -11.27 -14.16
C LEU A 6 5.60 -11.98 -14.55
N TYR A 7 5.20 -11.90 -15.82
CA TYR A 7 4.00 -12.57 -16.32
C TYR A 7 4.13 -14.11 -16.34
N HIS A 8 5.31 -14.63 -16.71
CA HIS A 8 5.57 -16.07 -16.72
C HIS A 8 6.00 -16.61 -15.35
N HIS A 9 6.39 -15.75 -14.42
CA HIS A 9 6.77 -16.15 -13.07
C HIS A 9 5.60 -16.87 -12.37
N ARG A 10 5.92 -17.96 -11.69
CA ARG A 10 4.98 -18.73 -10.86
C ARG A 10 5.43 -18.71 -9.41
N LYS A 11 4.47 -18.67 -8.50
CA LYS A 11 4.71 -18.83 -7.06
C LYS A 11 5.09 -20.29 -6.77
N GLU A 12 5.51 -20.56 -5.54
CA GLU A 12 5.79 -21.93 -5.06
C GLU A 12 4.57 -22.85 -5.23
N ASP A 13 3.36 -22.31 -5.04
CA ASP A 13 2.09 -23.03 -5.27
C ASP A 13 1.73 -23.23 -6.76
N GLY A 14 2.62 -22.89 -7.70
CA GLY A 14 2.37 -23.00 -9.14
C GLY A 14 1.43 -21.93 -9.73
N GLY A 15 0.80 -21.10 -8.90
CA GLY A 15 -0.08 -19.99 -9.33
C GLY A 15 0.68 -18.78 -9.91
N PRO A 16 0.06 -17.98 -10.79
CA PRO A 16 0.66 -16.74 -11.27
C PRO A 16 0.79 -15.68 -10.16
N LEU A 17 1.69 -14.71 -10.36
CA LEU A 17 1.72 -13.51 -9.52
C LEU A 17 0.42 -12.72 -9.69
N SER A 18 -0.13 -12.18 -8.58
CA SER A 18 -1.31 -11.32 -8.68
C SER A 18 -0.98 -10.06 -9.47
N LEU A 19 -1.97 -9.48 -10.16
CA LEU A 19 -1.79 -8.21 -10.87
C LEU A 19 -1.28 -7.12 -9.93
N GLY A 20 -1.70 -7.16 -8.66
CA GLY A 20 -1.21 -6.27 -7.61
C GLY A 20 0.29 -6.37 -7.37
N THR A 21 0.80 -7.59 -7.23
CA THR A 21 2.23 -7.84 -7.02
C THR A 21 3.04 -7.46 -8.26
N GLN A 22 2.55 -7.79 -9.46
CA GLN A 22 3.21 -7.41 -10.71
C GLN A 22 3.30 -5.88 -10.86
N TRP A 23 2.21 -5.17 -10.58
CA TRP A 23 2.16 -3.71 -10.57
C TRP A 23 3.18 -3.11 -9.60
N LEU A 24 3.19 -3.58 -8.35
CA LEU A 24 4.09 -3.07 -7.30
C LEU A 24 5.56 -3.20 -7.72
N ARG A 25 5.96 -4.36 -8.24
CA ARG A 25 7.34 -4.59 -8.69
C ARG A 25 7.73 -3.65 -9.83
N LEU A 26 6.84 -3.43 -10.80
CA LEU A 26 7.10 -2.52 -11.91
C LEU A 26 7.15 -1.05 -11.47
N VAL A 27 6.29 -0.63 -10.54
CA VAL A 27 6.27 0.75 -9.99
C VAL A 27 7.56 1.07 -9.23
N VAL A 28 8.06 0.13 -8.44
CA VAL A 28 9.32 0.30 -7.69
C VAL A 28 10.49 0.52 -8.66
N ILE A 29 10.60 -0.33 -9.69
CA ILE A 29 11.65 -0.23 -10.70
C ILE A 29 11.56 1.10 -11.46
N ARG A 30 10.36 1.48 -11.91
CA ARG A 30 10.14 2.75 -12.61
C ARG A 30 10.51 3.96 -11.75
N SER A 31 10.19 3.91 -10.46
CA SER A 31 10.51 4.98 -9.51
C SER A 31 12.01 5.06 -9.21
N PHE A 32 12.67 3.90 -9.07
CA PHE A 32 14.11 3.80 -8.85
C PHE A 32 14.92 4.36 -10.03
N PHE A 33 14.64 3.91 -11.26
CA PHE A 33 15.33 4.44 -12.44
C PHE A 33 15.01 5.92 -12.72
N ARG A 34 13.78 6.36 -12.39
CA ARG A 34 13.45 7.79 -12.40
C ARG A 34 14.28 8.57 -11.38
N TRP A 35 14.54 8.02 -10.20
CA TRP A 35 15.43 8.65 -9.21
C TRP A 35 16.88 8.68 -9.71
N LEU A 36 17.41 7.58 -10.24
CA LEU A 36 18.78 7.53 -10.80
C LEU A 36 18.99 8.56 -11.91
N ALA A 37 18.05 8.65 -12.86
CA ALA A 37 18.13 9.61 -13.96
C ALA A 37 18.05 11.07 -13.46
N ARG A 38 17.21 11.34 -12.46
CA ARG A 38 17.13 12.67 -11.82
C ARG A 38 18.41 13.07 -11.08
N ASN A 39 19.17 12.10 -10.58
CA ASN A 39 20.45 12.35 -9.90
C ASN A 39 21.65 12.26 -10.86
N HIS A 40 21.41 12.22 -12.18
CA HIS A 40 22.46 12.14 -13.21
C HIS A 40 23.40 10.93 -13.09
N LEU A 41 22.96 9.87 -12.40
CA LEU A 41 23.73 8.62 -12.25
C LEU A 41 23.62 7.73 -13.50
N ILE A 42 22.62 7.99 -14.35
CA ILE A 42 22.42 7.35 -15.65
C ILE A 42 21.99 8.40 -16.67
N LEU A 43 22.37 8.21 -17.94
CA LEU A 43 22.09 9.17 -19.03
C LEU A 43 20.61 9.22 -19.41
N PHE A 44 19.90 8.09 -19.31
CA PHE A 44 18.49 7.98 -19.65
C PHE A 44 17.79 6.97 -18.73
N ASN A 45 16.47 7.09 -18.61
CA ASN A 45 15.66 6.18 -17.81
C ASN A 45 15.23 4.95 -18.64
N PRO A 46 15.79 3.75 -18.43
CA PRO A 46 15.43 2.55 -19.19
C PRO A 46 14.02 2.01 -18.86
N ALA A 47 13.42 2.48 -17.77
CA ALA A 47 12.09 2.09 -17.32
C ALA A 47 11.00 3.09 -17.73
N SER A 48 11.31 4.06 -18.58
CA SER A 48 10.34 5.06 -19.08
C SER A 48 9.23 4.43 -19.92
N GLU A 49 9.56 3.42 -20.74
CA GLU A 49 8.65 2.69 -21.62
C GLU A 49 7.90 1.54 -20.93
N LEU A 50 8.11 1.32 -19.62
CA LEU A 50 7.40 0.24 -18.92
C LEU A 50 5.91 0.58 -18.77
N GLU A 51 5.07 -0.21 -19.42
CA GLU A 51 3.63 -0.17 -19.21
C GLU A 51 3.26 -0.83 -17.89
N LEU A 52 2.52 -0.08 -17.07
CA LEU A 52 1.98 -0.60 -15.82
C LEU A 52 0.66 -1.30 -16.11
N PRO A 53 0.41 -2.49 -15.52
CA PRO A 53 -0.89 -3.15 -15.64
C PRO A 53 -1.96 -2.24 -15.03
N LYS A 54 -3.10 -2.09 -15.70
CA LYS A 54 -4.23 -1.34 -15.16
C LYS A 54 -4.77 -2.09 -13.93
N MET A 55 -4.76 -1.44 -12.78
CA MET A 55 -5.45 -1.94 -11.61
C MET A 55 -6.93 -1.61 -11.74
N ASP A 56 -7.76 -2.61 -11.47
CA ASP A 56 -9.19 -2.38 -11.32
C ASP A 56 -9.44 -1.60 -10.03
N ASN A 57 -10.18 -0.50 -10.11
CA ASN A 57 -10.55 0.32 -8.95
C ASN A 57 -11.66 -0.41 -8.18
N ARG A 58 -11.27 -1.42 -7.40
CA ARG A 58 -12.20 -2.14 -6.54
C ARG A 58 -12.60 -1.23 -5.39
N LEU A 59 -13.90 -0.95 -5.29
CA LEU A 59 -14.46 -0.32 -4.10
C LEU A 59 -14.10 -1.15 -2.85
N PRO A 60 -13.79 -0.50 -1.72
CA PRO A 60 -13.62 -1.19 -0.45
C PRO A 60 -14.84 -2.07 -0.18
N ARG A 61 -14.62 -3.38 -0.05
CA ARG A 61 -15.72 -4.33 0.17
C ARG A 61 -16.22 -4.34 1.61
N ASN A 62 -15.37 -3.92 2.55
CA ASN A 62 -15.59 -4.08 3.98
C ASN A 62 -15.58 -2.70 4.64
N VAL A 63 -16.66 -1.94 4.45
CA VAL A 63 -16.87 -0.70 5.19
C VAL A 63 -17.47 -1.07 6.55
N LEU A 64 -16.83 -0.60 7.62
CA LEU A 64 -17.31 -0.85 8.97
C LEU A 64 -18.63 -0.11 9.20
N SER A 65 -19.57 -0.78 9.83
CA SER A 65 -20.76 -0.16 10.40
C SER A 65 -20.39 0.68 11.63
N LEU A 66 -21.26 1.64 12.00
CA LEU A 66 -21.05 2.46 13.20
C LEU A 66 -20.87 1.60 14.46
N ALA A 67 -21.65 0.53 14.61
CA ALA A 67 -21.54 -0.39 15.74
C ALA A 67 -20.17 -1.11 15.80
N GLU A 68 -19.62 -1.49 14.64
CA GLU A 68 -18.28 -2.10 14.58
C GLU A 68 -17.18 -1.10 14.90
N VAL A 69 -17.33 0.16 14.45
CA VAL A 69 -16.41 1.25 14.81
C VAL A 69 -16.43 1.50 16.31
N GLU A 70 -17.61 1.65 16.92
CA GLU A 70 -17.74 1.85 18.36
C GLU A 70 -17.09 0.71 19.16
N LYS A 71 -17.27 -0.52 18.70
CA LYS A 71 -16.62 -1.69 19.30
C LYS A 71 -15.10 -1.59 19.27
N ILE A 72 -14.52 -1.13 18.15
CA ILE A 72 -13.07 -0.95 18.01
C ILE A 72 -12.57 0.19 18.90
N LEU A 73 -13.26 1.34 18.87
CA LEU A 73 -12.88 2.49 19.69
C LEU A 73 -12.85 2.10 21.18
N ASN A 74 -13.77 1.26 21.64
CA ASN A 74 -13.90 0.87 23.05
C ASN A 74 -12.98 -0.30 23.50
N GLN A 75 -12.10 -0.82 22.65
CA GLN A 75 -11.16 -1.88 23.03
C GLN A 75 -10.04 -1.47 24.01
N PRO A 76 -9.44 -0.25 23.94
CA PRO A 76 -8.31 0.10 24.79
C PRO A 76 -8.67 0.20 26.28
N ASP A 77 -7.77 -0.29 27.13
CA ASP A 77 -7.91 -0.22 28.59
C ASP A 77 -7.55 1.17 29.14
N LEU A 78 -8.58 1.94 29.49
CA LEU A 78 -8.47 3.31 29.99
C LEU A 78 -7.82 3.42 31.38
N THR A 79 -7.60 2.31 32.08
CA THR A 79 -6.88 2.31 33.37
C THR A 79 -5.36 2.40 33.19
N THR A 80 -4.86 2.18 31.97
CA THR A 80 -3.43 2.21 31.66
C THR A 80 -3.07 3.43 30.81
N LEU A 81 -1.86 3.97 31.00
CA LEU A 81 -1.35 5.06 30.16
C LEU A 81 -1.28 4.67 28.68
N VAL A 82 -0.98 3.40 28.38
CA VAL A 82 -0.93 2.86 27.02
C VAL A 82 -2.32 2.86 26.40
N GLY A 83 -3.34 2.36 27.12
CA GLY A 83 -4.70 2.33 26.59
C GLY A 83 -5.32 3.72 26.43
N LEU A 84 -5.00 4.69 27.30
CA LEU A 84 -5.39 6.09 27.09
C LEU A 84 -4.79 6.67 25.81
N ARG A 85 -3.50 6.43 25.56
CA ARG A 85 -2.83 6.86 24.33
C ARG A 85 -3.47 6.19 23.10
N ASP A 86 -3.65 4.88 23.14
CA ASP A 86 -4.18 4.13 22.01
C ASP A 86 -5.63 4.54 21.71
N ARG A 87 -6.44 4.86 22.73
CA ARG A 87 -7.77 5.45 22.57
C ARG A 87 -7.72 6.80 21.86
N ALA A 88 -6.84 7.70 22.31
CA ALA A 88 -6.69 9.01 21.69
C ALA A 88 -6.25 8.93 20.22
N ILE A 89 -5.33 7.99 19.90
CA ILE A 89 -4.90 7.71 18.53
C ILE A 89 -6.08 7.25 17.67
N LEU A 90 -6.87 6.28 18.15
CA LEU A 90 -8.02 5.76 17.42
C LEU A 90 -9.10 6.83 17.18
N GLU A 91 -9.41 7.64 18.19
CA GLU A 91 -10.38 8.74 18.05
C GLU A 91 -9.89 9.80 17.06
N LEU A 92 -8.62 10.20 17.14
CA LEU A 92 -8.06 11.18 16.22
C LEU A 92 -8.15 10.70 14.77
N LEU A 93 -7.73 9.46 14.51
CA LEU A 93 -7.82 8.84 13.19
C LEU A 93 -9.27 8.81 12.68
N PHE A 94 -10.23 8.47 13.54
CA PHE A 94 -11.64 8.39 13.17
C PHE A 94 -12.27 9.75 12.92
N CYS A 95 -12.03 10.74 13.77
CA CYS A 95 -12.64 12.07 13.69
C CYS A 95 -12.05 12.95 12.57
N THR A 96 -10.75 12.82 12.31
CA THR A 96 -10.05 13.70 11.35
C THR A 96 -9.84 13.06 9.98
N GLY A 97 -9.90 11.72 9.90
CA GLY A 97 -9.63 10.99 8.67
C GLY A 97 -8.17 11.07 8.20
N ILE A 98 -7.23 11.49 9.07
CA ILE A 98 -5.81 11.50 8.76
C ILE A 98 -5.28 10.08 8.55
N ARG A 99 -4.24 9.93 7.73
CA ARG A 99 -3.58 8.65 7.50
C ARG A 99 -2.66 8.32 8.67
N ARG A 100 -2.43 7.04 8.93
CA ARG A 100 -1.50 6.56 9.98
C ARG A 100 -0.09 7.15 9.93
N GLY A 101 0.36 7.60 8.76
CA GLY A 101 1.70 8.17 8.57
C GLY A 101 1.75 9.68 8.75
N GLU A 102 0.60 10.31 8.98
CA GLU A 102 0.45 11.74 9.30
C GLU A 102 0.40 11.96 10.82
N LEU A 103 0.24 10.87 11.58
CA LEU A 103 0.33 10.80 13.04
C LEU A 103 1.74 10.37 13.46
#